data_AF-A0A378F964-F1
#
_entry.id   AF-A0A378F964-F1
#
_cell.length_a   1.000
_cell.length_b   1.000
_cell.length_c   1.000
_cell.angle_alpha   90.00
_cell.angle_beta   90.00
_cell.angle_gamma   90.00
#
_symmetry.space_group_name_H-M   'P 1'
#
loop_
_entity.id
_entity.type
_entity.pdbx_description
1 polymer ?
#
loop_
_entity_poly.entity_id
_entity_poly.type
_entity_poly.pdbx_seq_one_letter_code
_entity_poly.pdbx_strand_id
1 'polypeptide(L)'
;MTKAFVRLTGKTLFGPKWKPRLQRLHHALYDAPDAQNQLMNFIRLCEQHAIPCDSFQLSSGYTSINGKRYVFNWNYDKVPQPKVMSQSFHDAGLKLAANIKPCLLQDHPRYRRGGGARSLHSRFAN
;
A
#
# COMPACT_ATOMS: atom_id res chain seq x y z
N MET A 1 -5.36 -22.81 -19.84
CA MET A 1 -4.71 -21.71 -20.60
C MET A 1 -3.65 -22.31 -21.53
N THR A 2 -3.63 -22.00 -22.83
CA THR A 2 -2.72 -22.66 -23.81
C THR A 2 -1.57 -21.74 -24.25
N LYS A 3 -0.48 -22.31 -24.80
CA LYS A 3 0.64 -21.53 -25.36
C LYS A 3 0.20 -20.60 -26.50
N ALA A 4 -0.75 -21.05 -27.32
CA ALA A 4 -1.32 -20.24 -28.40
C ALA A 4 -2.07 -19.01 -27.88
N PHE A 5 -2.88 -19.18 -26.82
CA PHE A 5 -3.60 -18.08 -26.18
C PHE A 5 -2.64 -17.03 -25.61
N VAL A 6 -1.60 -17.46 -24.87
CA VAL A 6 -0.60 -16.56 -24.27
C VAL A 6 0.20 -15.78 -25.32
N ARG A 7 0.45 -16.38 -26.50
CA ARG A 7 1.13 -15.67 -27.60
C ARG A 7 0.28 -14.52 -28.16
N LEU A 8 -1.04 -14.65 -28.13
CA LEU A 8 -1.96 -13.63 -28.62
C LEU A 8 -2.24 -12.53 -27.58
N THR A 9 -2.37 -12.89 -26.31
CA THR A 9 -2.81 -11.96 -25.24
C THR A 9 -1.66 -11.38 -24.41
N GLY A 10 -0.43 -11.85 -24.63
CA GLY A 10 0.76 -11.39 -23.93
C GLY A 10 1.24 -12.38 -22.87
N LYS A 11 2.57 -12.46 -22.71
CA LYS A 11 3.22 -13.32 -21.71
C LYS A 11 3.29 -12.61 -20.35
N THR A 12 3.16 -13.38 -19.28
CA THR A 12 3.46 -12.90 -17.92
C THR A 12 4.95 -12.56 -17.81
N LEU A 13 5.26 -11.35 -17.33
CA LEU A 13 6.63 -10.94 -17.04
C LEU A 13 7.16 -11.69 -15.82
N PHE A 14 8.43 -12.12 -15.87
CA PHE A 14 9.10 -12.65 -14.69
C PHE A 14 9.35 -11.51 -13.69
N GLY A 15 8.54 -11.48 -12.62
CA GLY A 15 8.62 -10.44 -11.59
C GLY A 15 9.88 -10.53 -10.74
N PRO A 16 10.16 -9.51 -9.91
CA PRO A 16 11.32 -9.55 -9.04
C PRO A 16 11.21 -10.68 -8.01
N LYS A 17 12.35 -11.31 -7.70
CA LYS A 17 12.44 -12.56 -6.92
C LYS A 17 11.86 -12.49 -5.50
N TRP A 18 11.61 -11.30 -4.97
CA TRP A 18 11.00 -11.09 -3.65
C TRP A 18 9.46 -11.19 -3.67
N LYS A 19 8.80 -11.08 -4.84
CA LYS A 19 7.34 -11.13 -4.95
C LYS A 19 6.68 -12.46 -4.52
N PRO A 20 7.27 -13.65 -4.78
CA PRO A 20 6.63 -14.92 -4.45
C PRO A 20 6.61 -15.25 -2.95
N ARG A 21 7.32 -14.48 -2.11
CA ARG A 21 7.50 -14.79 -0.69
C ARG A 21 6.46 -14.10 0.18
N LEU A 22 6.22 -14.64 1.39
CA LEU A 22 5.11 -14.30 2.27
C LEU A 22 4.87 -12.78 2.35
N GLN A 23 3.70 -12.36 1.87
CA GLN A 23 3.22 -10.97 1.94
C GLN A 23 2.18 -10.88 3.05
N ARG A 24 2.35 -9.94 3.98
CA ARG A 24 1.32 -9.70 5.01
C ARG A 24 0.52 -8.44 4.68
N LEU A 25 -0.79 -8.57 4.84
CA LEU A 25 -1.77 -7.49 4.84
C LEU A 25 -2.53 -7.58 6.17
N HIS A 26 -2.59 -6.48 6.92
CA HIS A 26 -3.38 -6.46 8.13
C HIS A 26 -4.10 -5.12 8.28
N HIS A 27 -5.38 -5.08 7.91
CA HIS A 27 -6.19 -3.87 7.88
C HIS A 27 -6.27 -3.18 9.26
N ALA A 28 -6.35 -3.95 10.35
CA ALA A 28 -6.52 -3.41 11.69
C ALA A 28 -5.32 -2.56 12.17
N LEU A 29 -4.10 -2.86 11.72
CA LEU A 29 -2.89 -2.11 12.14
C LEU A 29 -2.94 -0.66 11.67
N TYR A 30 -3.71 -0.37 10.62
CA TYR A 30 -3.77 0.96 10.02
C TYR A 30 -4.96 1.81 10.47
N ASP A 31 -5.99 1.17 11.03
CA ASP A 31 -7.12 1.88 11.60
C ASP A 31 -6.85 2.29 13.05
N ALA A 32 -5.85 1.67 13.68
CA ALA A 32 -5.31 2.10 14.96
C ALA A 32 -4.80 3.55 14.94
N PRO A 33 -4.94 4.27 16.07
CA PRO A 33 -4.42 5.63 16.20
C PRO A 33 -2.88 5.68 16.18
N ASP A 34 -2.20 4.58 16.53
CA ASP A 34 -0.74 4.45 16.61
C ASP A 34 -0.14 3.59 15.49
N ALA A 35 -0.71 3.65 14.29
CA ALA A 35 -0.42 2.73 13.19
C ALA A 35 1.09 2.56 12.91
N GLN A 36 1.89 3.64 12.96
CA GLN A 36 3.34 3.52 12.78
C GLN A 36 4.00 2.62 13.83
N ASN A 37 3.62 2.74 15.11
CA ASN A 37 4.18 1.89 16.17
C ASN A 37 3.82 0.42 15.95
N GLN A 38 2.60 0.15 15.50
CA GLN A 38 2.18 -1.22 15.20
C GLN A 38 2.93 -1.82 14.00
N LEU A 39 3.20 -1.02 12.99
CA LEU A 39 3.99 -1.43 11.82
C LEU A 39 5.46 -1.68 12.18
N MET A 40 6.02 -0.87 13.06
CA MET A 40 7.38 -1.11 13.61
C MET A 40 7.41 -2.36 14.50
N ASN A 41 6.36 -2.57 15.31
CA ASN A 41 6.23 -3.78 16.13
C ASN A 41 6.08 -5.04 15.27
N PHE A 42 5.48 -4.95 14.08
CA PHE A 42 5.45 -6.07 13.13
C PHE A 42 6.86 -6.52 12.73
N ILE A 43 7.76 -5.59 12.40
CA ILE A 43 9.16 -5.91 12.06
C ILE A 43 9.80 -6.67 13.21
N ARG A 44 9.69 -6.12 14.43
CA ARG A 44 10.23 -6.72 15.66
C ARG A 44 9.68 -8.13 15.90
N LEU A 45 8.39 -8.37 15.68
CA LEU A 45 7.77 -9.68 15.85
C LEU A 45 8.25 -10.69 14.80
N CYS A 46 8.45 -10.26 13.56
CA CYS A 46 9.02 -11.13 12.53
C CYS A 46 10.43 -11.59 12.91
N GLU A 47 11.28 -10.68 13.40
CA GLU A 47 12.61 -11.02 13.90
C GLU A 47 12.54 -11.93 15.12
N GLN A 48 11.74 -11.58 16.13
CA GLN A 48 11.61 -12.33 17.38
C GLN A 48 11.16 -13.77 17.15
N HIS A 49 10.23 -14.00 16.22
CA HIS A 49 9.66 -15.32 15.96
C HIS A 49 10.28 -16.04 14.76
N ALA A 50 11.38 -15.50 14.21
CA ALA A 50 12.05 -16.03 13.01
C ALA A 50 11.07 -16.28 11.84
N ILE A 51 10.10 -15.38 11.65
CA ILE A 51 9.10 -15.48 10.58
C ILE A 51 9.72 -14.90 9.30
N PRO A 52 9.99 -15.71 8.26
CA PRO A 52 10.50 -15.18 7.00
C PRO A 52 9.42 -14.33 6.32
N CYS A 53 9.74 -13.06 6.10
CA CYS A 53 8.88 -12.13 5.37
C CYS A 53 9.76 -11.24 4.50
N ASP A 54 9.37 -11.07 3.23
CA ASP A 54 10.13 -10.27 2.26
C ASP A 54 9.43 -8.98 1.88
N SER A 55 8.13 -8.88 2.14
CA SER A 55 7.37 -7.69 1.81
C SER A 55 6.13 -7.51 2.66
N PHE A 56 5.73 -6.26 2.79
CA PHE A 56 4.54 -5.85 3.49
C PHE A 56 3.68 -4.98 2.57
N GLN A 57 2.38 -5.31 2.47
CA GLN A 57 1.42 -4.54 1.70
C GLN A 57 0.65 -3.59 2.61
N LEU A 58 0.87 -2.29 2.46
CA LEU A 58 0.12 -1.26 3.18
C LEU A 58 -1.32 -1.24 2.70
N SER A 59 -2.27 -1.44 3.61
CA SER A 59 -3.70 -1.26 3.30
C SER A 59 -4.06 0.23 3.18
N SER A 60 -5.22 0.57 2.61
CA SER A 60 -5.64 1.97 2.42
C SER A 60 -5.72 2.82 3.71
N GLY A 61 -5.87 2.16 4.86
CA GLY A 61 -5.26 2.54 6.14
C GLY A 61 -4.60 3.92 6.28
N TYR A 62 -3.33 3.94 5.87
CA TYR A 62 -2.39 5.05 5.99
C TYR A 62 -2.82 6.34 5.27
N THR A 63 -3.84 6.27 4.40
CA THR A 63 -4.36 7.41 3.65
C THR A 63 -5.58 8.08 4.28
N SER A 64 -6.03 7.59 5.43
CA SER A 64 -7.35 7.95 5.97
C SER A 64 -7.44 9.40 6.45
N ILE A 65 -8.59 10.04 6.19
CA ILE A 65 -9.00 11.31 6.80
C ILE A 65 -10.49 11.18 7.11
N ASN A 66 -10.90 11.35 8.36
CA ASN A 66 -12.31 11.31 8.80
C ASN A 66 -13.11 10.11 8.21
N GLY A 67 -12.54 8.91 8.28
CA GLY A 67 -13.18 7.67 7.78
C GLY A 67 -13.14 7.44 6.27
N LYS A 68 -12.73 8.44 5.47
CA LYS A 68 -12.53 8.31 4.01
C LYS A 68 -11.06 7.98 3.68
N ARG A 69 -10.78 7.45 2.49
CA ARG A 69 -9.43 7.04 2.04
C ARG A 69 -8.98 7.88 0.83
N TYR A 70 -7.87 8.60 0.95
CA TYR A 70 -7.40 9.56 -0.04
C TYR A 70 -6.06 9.11 -0.64
N VAL A 71 -6.06 8.50 -1.83
CA VAL A 71 -4.82 8.00 -2.45
C VAL A 71 -3.77 9.11 -2.60
N PHE A 72 -2.49 8.80 -2.45
CA PHE A 72 -1.40 9.80 -2.44
C PHE A 72 -1.46 10.80 -1.26
N ASN A 73 -2.05 10.40 -0.14
CA ASN A 73 -2.04 11.11 1.14
C ASN A 73 -1.45 10.23 2.25
N TRP A 74 -0.75 10.84 3.21
CA TRP A 74 -0.40 10.21 4.48
C TRP A 74 -1.27 10.80 5.60
N ASN A 75 -1.80 9.95 6.46
CA ASN A 75 -2.34 10.35 7.74
C ASN A 75 -1.18 10.49 8.73
N TYR A 76 -0.74 11.73 8.95
CA TYR A 76 0.39 12.02 9.85
C TYR A 76 0.06 11.87 11.33
N ASP A 77 -1.22 11.86 11.72
CA ASP A 77 -1.60 11.57 13.11
C ASP A 77 -1.29 10.11 13.45
N LYS A 78 -1.58 9.20 12.51
CA LYS A 78 -1.34 7.75 12.66
C LYS A 78 0.07 7.31 12.26
N VAL A 79 0.62 7.97 11.25
CA VAL A 79 1.94 7.70 10.68
C VAL A 79 2.75 9.00 10.63
N PRO A 80 3.24 9.49 11.77
CA PRO A 80 3.89 10.79 11.86
C PRO A 80 5.21 10.89 11.09
N GLN A 81 5.92 9.79 10.91
CA GLN A 81 7.22 9.73 10.26
C GLN A 81 7.25 8.62 9.19
N PRO A 82 6.47 8.75 8.09
CA PRO A 82 6.33 7.70 7.09
C PRO A 82 7.66 7.35 6.41
N LYS A 83 8.58 8.32 6.29
CA LYS A 83 9.93 8.09 5.75
C LYS A 83 10.77 7.19 6.66
N VAL A 84 10.75 7.46 7.98
CA VAL A 84 11.48 6.67 8.98
C VAL A 84 10.91 5.25 9.06
N MET A 85 9.58 5.13 9.10
CA MET A 85 8.90 3.85 9.02
C MET A 85 9.32 3.08 7.77
N SER A 86 9.24 3.72 6.59
CA SER A 86 9.61 3.06 5.33
C SER A 86 11.07 2.62 5.29
N GLN A 87 11.96 3.45 5.81
CA GLN A 87 13.38 3.12 5.93
C GLN A 87 13.60 1.90 6.83
N SER A 88 12.91 1.84 7.97
CA SER A 88 13.02 0.73 8.91
C SER A 88 12.59 -0.62 8.29
N PHE A 89 11.54 -0.62 7.46
CA PHE A 89 11.19 -1.82 6.67
C PHE A 89 12.32 -2.22 5.73
N HIS A 90 12.90 -1.26 5.00
CA HIS A 90 14.00 -1.55 4.07
C HIS A 90 15.25 -2.06 4.78
N ASP A 91 15.59 -1.51 5.94
CA ASP A 91 16.73 -1.93 6.76
C ASP A 91 16.55 -3.36 7.28
N ALA A 92 15.31 -3.74 7.60
CA ALA A 92 14.93 -5.12 7.94
C ALA A 92 14.80 -6.06 6.72
N GLY A 93 15.19 -5.62 5.52
CA GLY A 93 15.13 -6.41 4.29
C GLY A 93 13.72 -6.55 3.67
N LEU A 94 12.71 -5.89 4.24
CA LEU A 94 11.32 -5.95 3.79
C LEU A 94 11.02 -4.89 2.72
N LYS A 95 10.31 -5.28 1.66
CA LYS A 95 9.79 -4.34 0.65
C LYS A 95 8.39 -3.85 1.03
N LEU A 96 8.15 -2.55 0.88
CA LEU A 96 6.82 -1.97 1.11
C LEU A 96 6.05 -1.77 -0.20
N ALA A 97 4.79 -2.17 -0.21
CA ALA A 97 3.86 -1.94 -1.32
C ALA A 97 2.65 -1.14 -0.84
N ALA A 98 2.49 0.10 -1.33
CA ALA A 98 1.37 0.96 -0.97
C ALA A 98 0.10 0.58 -1.75
N ASN A 99 -1.05 0.43 -1.06
CA ASN A 99 -2.34 0.31 -1.74
C ASN A 99 -2.74 1.65 -2.37
N ILE A 100 -2.89 1.67 -3.69
CA ILE A 100 -3.35 2.83 -4.47
C ILE A 100 -4.56 2.39 -5.29
N LYS A 101 -5.64 3.18 -5.25
CA LYS A 101 -6.85 3.00 -6.05
C LYS A 101 -6.84 3.96 -7.24
N PRO A 102 -7.38 3.59 -8.42
CA PRO A 102 -7.38 4.42 -9.62
C PRO A 102 -8.49 5.49 -9.61
N CYS A 103 -8.75 6.11 -8.45
CA CYS A 103 -9.78 7.13 -8.30
C CYS A 103 -9.40 8.14 -7.23
N LEU A 104 -9.87 9.39 -7.39
CA LEU A 104 -9.79 10.44 -6.40
C LEU A 104 -11.21 10.76 -5.92
N LEU A 105 -11.35 10.98 -4.61
CA LEU A 105 -12.58 11.55 -4.06
C LEU A 105 -12.72 13.01 -4.52
N GLN A 106 -13.96 13.47 -4.69
CA GLN A 106 -14.24 14.83 -5.17
C GLN A 106 -13.72 15.91 -4.21
N ASP A 107 -13.74 15.62 -2.91
CA ASP A 107 -13.22 16.46 -1.84
C ASP A 107 -11.71 16.25 -1.58
N HIS A 108 -11.03 15.43 -2.40
CA HIS A 108 -9.60 15.23 -2.23
C HIS A 108 -8.83 16.55 -2.42
N PRO A 109 -7.89 16.89 -1.52
CA PRO A 109 -7.08 18.12 -1.62
C PRO A 109 -6.36 18.34 -2.97
N ARG A 110 -6.12 17.26 -3.73
CA ARG A 110 -5.43 17.29 -5.03
C ARG A 110 -6.40 17.19 -6.22
N TYR A 111 -7.70 17.03 -5.98
CA TYR A 111 -8.72 16.88 -7.03
C TYR A 111 -8.75 18.11 -7.95
N ARG A 112 -8.72 19.33 -7.38
CA ARG A 112 -8.78 20.58 -8.16
C ARG A 112 -7.48 20.91 -8.90
N ARG A 113 -6.31 20.50 -8.36
CA ARG A 113 -4.99 20.80 -8.94
C ARG A 113 -4.72 20.02 -10.24
N GLY A 114 -5.45 18.94 -10.48
CA GLY A 114 -5.33 18.09 -11.67
C GLY A 114 -6.19 18.50 -12.86
N GLY A 115 -6.76 19.72 -12.88
CA GLY A 115 -7.53 20.23 -14.02
C GLY A 115 -8.59 19.25 -14.51
N GLY A 116 -9.63 19.01 -13.70
CA GLY A 116 -10.86 18.31 -14.11
C GLY A 116 -10.65 17.06 -14.98
N ALA A 117 -10.53 15.89 -14.35
CA ALA A 117 -11.07 14.64 -14.89
C ALA A 117 -10.69 14.25 -16.34
N ARG A 118 -9.42 14.38 -16.77
CA ARG A 118 -8.97 13.76 -18.04
C ARG A 118 -8.16 12.48 -17.91
N SER A 119 -7.64 12.12 -16.73
CA SER A 119 -6.83 10.89 -16.55
C SER A 119 -7.41 9.85 -15.59
N LEU A 120 -8.46 10.16 -14.82
CA LEU A 120 -9.02 9.25 -13.82
C LEU A 120 -10.55 9.39 -13.82
N HIS A 121 -11.23 8.66 -14.71
CA HIS A 121 -12.68 8.66 -14.78
C HIS A 121 -13.26 8.01 -13.50
N SER A 122 -13.72 8.87 -12.59
CA SER A 122 -14.40 8.51 -11.36
C SER A 122 -15.85 8.15 -11.62
N ARG A 123 -16.25 6.89 -11.43
CA ARG A 123 -17.61 6.54 -11.02
C ARG A 123 -17.58 5.36 -10.05
N PHE A 124 -17.54 5.68 -8.77
CA PHE A 124 -18.24 4.91 -7.75
C PHE A 124 -18.87 5.94 -6.83
N ALA A 125 -20.17 6.16 -7.03
CA ALA A 125 -21.02 6.95 -6.17
C ALA A 125 -22.08 6.00 -5.61
N ASN A 126 -22.23 6.09 -4.28
CA ASN A 126 -23.10 5.36 -3.36
C ASN A 126 -22.86 3.86 -3.20
#